data_AF-A0A3D5XAG1-F1
#
_entry.id   AF-A0A3D5XAG1-F1
#
_cell.length_a   1.000
_cell.length_b   1.000
_cell.length_c   1.000
_cell.angle_alpha   90.00
_cell.angle_beta   90.00
_cell.angle_gamma   90.00
#
_symmetry.space_group_name_H-M   'P 1'
#
loop_
_entity.id
_entity.type
_entity.pdbx_description
1 polymer ?
#
loop_
_entity_poly.entity_id
_entity_poly.type
_entity_poly.pdbx_seq_one_letter_code
_entity_poly.pdbx_strand_id
1 'polypeptide(L)'
;MVKRFISKTTIIIALLISFSSANIYSQNTSNLSIYKLIRFIQYVSSEYVDTVSSERIVDDAIIGTLKKLDPHSVYITKEDVKAMNEPLEGNFEGIGVEFNILNDTLIVVNPI
;
A
#
# COMPACT_ATOMS: atom_id res chain seq x y z
N MET A 1 -47.27 30.40 40.77
CA MET A 1 -47.72 29.01 40.51
C MET A 1 -47.96 28.85 39.02
N VAL A 2 -46.98 28.38 38.24
CA VAL A 2 -47.14 28.11 36.80
C VAL A 2 -46.71 26.67 36.55
N LYS A 3 -47.66 25.73 36.55
CA LYS A 3 -47.40 24.36 36.13
C LYS A 3 -47.20 24.40 34.61
N ARG A 4 -45.94 24.38 34.18
CA ARG A 4 -45.57 24.36 32.76
C ARG A 4 -45.94 22.97 32.21
N PHE A 5 -47.14 22.85 31.64
CA PHE A 5 -47.61 21.63 30.98
C PHE A 5 -46.74 21.39 29.75
N ILE A 6 -45.83 20.44 29.85
CA ILE A 6 -45.05 19.96 28.71
C ILE A 6 -46.04 19.28 27.75
N SER A 7 -46.21 19.84 26.56
CA SER A 7 -47.13 19.27 25.58
C SER A 7 -46.61 17.89 25.12
N LYS A 8 -47.53 16.94 24.90
CA LYS A 8 -47.18 15.58 24.46
C LYS A 8 -46.35 15.57 23.16
N THR A 9 -46.54 16.57 22.30
CA THR A 9 -45.77 16.74 21.05
C THR A 9 -44.30 17.06 21.30
N THR A 10 -43.98 17.82 22.35
CA THR A 10 -42.59 18.16 22.71
C THR A 10 -41.82 16.92 23.19
N ILE A 11 -42.48 16.01 23.90
CA ILE A 11 -41.89 14.75 24.37
C ILE A 11 -41.60 13.82 23.18
N ILE A 12 -42.50 13.75 22.20
CA ILE A 12 -42.34 12.93 21.00
C ILE A 12 -41.15 13.41 20.15
N ILE A 13 -40.98 14.72 20.00
CA ILE A 13 -39.86 15.30 19.24
C ILE A 13 -38.53 15.02 19.96
N ALA A 14 -38.47 15.18 21.28
CA ALA A 14 -37.27 14.84 22.06
C ALA A 14 -36.91 13.34 21.98
N LEU A 15 -37.92 12.47 21.96
CA LEU A 15 -37.73 11.03 21.81
C LEU A 15 -37.20 10.66 20.41
N LEU A 16 -37.72 11.29 19.35
CA LEU A 16 -37.25 11.08 17.97
C LEU A 16 -35.80 11.54 17.78
N ILE A 17 -35.42 12.70 18.34
CA ILE A 17 -34.03 13.21 18.27
C ILE A 17 -33.06 12.28 19.03
N SER A 18 -33.50 11.73 20.16
CA SER A 18 -32.71 10.76 20.95
C SER A 18 -32.58 9.41 20.24
N PHE A 19 -33.58 8.99 19.47
CA PHE A 19 -33.56 7.76 18.68
C PHE A 19 -32.65 7.87 17.45
N SER A 20 -32.62 9.04 16.78
CA SER A 20 -31.69 9.28 15.66
C SER A 20 -30.23 9.28 16.09
N SER A 21 -29.92 9.80 17.28
CA SER A 21 -28.55 9.84 17.81
C SER A 21 -28.04 8.47 18.26
N ALA A 22 -28.91 7.57 18.75
CA ALA A 22 -28.53 6.19 19.09
C ALA A 22 -28.01 5.38 17.89
N ASN A 23 -28.46 5.68 16.67
CA ASN A 23 -28.06 4.95 15.46
C ASN A 23 -26.71 5.42 14.87
N ILE A 24 -26.17 6.57 15.30
CA ILE A 24 -24.91 7.12 14.78
C ILE A 24 -23.68 6.44 15.42
N TYR A 25 -23.81 5.91 16.64
CA TYR A 25 -22.69 5.33 17.38
C TYR A 25 -22.30 3.89 16.96
N SER A 26 -23.08 3.25 16.07
CA SER A 26 -22.97 1.80 15.82
C SER A 26 -22.31 1.40 14.49
N GLN A 27 -21.60 2.29 13.79
CA GLN A 27 -20.95 1.96 12.51
C GLN A 27 -19.47 2.36 12.46
N ASN A 28 -18.70 1.92 13.45
CA ASN A 28 -17.24 1.88 13.34
C ASN A 28 -16.73 0.45 13.56
N THR A 29 -17.14 -0.48 12.69
CA THR A 29 -16.32 -1.65 12.37
C THR A 29 -15.11 -1.18 11.56
N SER A 30 -14.31 -0.31 12.17
CA SER A 30 -13.10 0.24 11.60
C SER A 30 -12.15 -0.91 11.35
N ASN A 31 -11.49 -0.89 10.20
CA ASN A 31 -10.58 -1.93 9.74
C ASN A 31 -9.31 -1.93 10.62
N LEU A 32 -9.41 -2.45 11.85
CA LEU A 32 -8.39 -2.35 12.92
C LEU A 32 -7.01 -2.84 12.45
N SER A 33 -6.99 -3.87 11.61
CA SER A 33 -5.78 -4.44 11.02
C SER A 33 -5.05 -3.46 10.10
N ILE A 34 -5.78 -2.67 9.30
CA ILE A 34 -5.20 -1.65 8.41
C ILE A 34 -4.59 -0.52 9.26
N TYR A 35 -5.31 -0.05 10.28
CA TYR A 35 -4.77 0.98 11.18
C TYR A 35 -3.52 0.53 11.92
N LYS A 36 -3.44 -0.76 12.28
CA LYS A 36 -2.24 -1.34 12.88
C LYS A 36 -1.05 -1.26 11.92
N LEU A 37 -1.25 -1.60 10.64
CA LEU A 37 -0.18 -1.52 9.62
C LEU A 37 0.28 -0.09 9.38
N ILE A 38 -0.66 0.86 9.23
CA ILE A 38 -0.34 2.28 9.04
C ILE A 38 0.49 2.80 10.22
N ARG A 39 0.06 2.50 11.44
CA ARG A 39 0.77 2.93 12.66
C ARG A 39 2.17 2.32 12.75
N PHE A 40 2.33 1.05 12.35
CA PHE A 40 3.63 0.40 12.29
C PHE A 40 4.59 1.13 11.34
N ILE A 41 4.15 1.42 10.10
CA ILE A 41 4.97 2.15 9.12
C ILE A 41 5.35 3.53 9.65
N GLN A 42 4.40 4.24 10.28
CA GLN A 42 4.66 5.55 10.89
C GLN A 42 5.73 5.48 11.98
N TYR A 43 5.63 4.54 12.91
CA TYR A 43 6.62 4.40 13.98
C TYR A 43 8.01 4.02 13.47
N VAL A 44 8.09 3.12 12.49
CA VAL A 44 9.39 2.78 11.89
C VAL A 44 9.97 3.98 11.15
N SER A 45 9.15 4.78 10.49
CA SER A 45 9.63 5.97 9.78
C SER A 45 10.08 7.10 10.72
N SER A 46 9.42 7.29 11.88
CA SER A 46 9.72 8.40 12.80
C SER A 46 10.72 8.07 13.91
N GLU A 47 10.69 6.85 14.44
CA GLU A 47 11.44 6.47 15.64
C GLU A 47 12.70 5.64 15.33
N TYR A 48 12.90 5.22 14.08
CA TYR A 48 14.06 4.42 13.73
C TYR A 48 15.32 5.28 13.55
N VAL A 49 16.46 4.69 13.91
CA VAL A 49 17.75 5.40 13.98
C VAL A 49 18.27 5.84 12.61
N ASP A 50 17.98 5.06 11.57
CA ASP A 50 18.38 5.32 10.19
C ASP A 50 17.23 5.85 9.34
N THR A 51 17.56 6.52 8.24
CA THR A 51 16.55 6.98 7.27
C THR A 51 15.92 5.78 6.56
N VAL A 52 14.67 5.47 6.88
CA VAL A 52 13.91 4.40 6.22
C VAL A 52 12.88 5.01 5.27
N SER A 53 12.82 4.49 4.03
CA SER A 53 11.76 4.87 3.07
C SER A 53 10.51 4.06 3.33
N SER A 54 9.37 4.73 3.52
CA SER A 54 8.07 4.07 3.67
C SER A 54 7.70 3.20 2.47
N GLU A 55 8.11 3.60 1.26
CA GLU A 55 7.89 2.84 0.02
C GLU A 55 8.59 1.48 0.08
N ARG A 56 9.89 1.49 0.46
CA ARG A 56 10.67 0.26 0.65
C ARG A 56 10.07 -0.67 1.70
N ILE A 57 9.59 -0.13 2.83
CA ILE A 57 8.93 -0.94 3.87
C ILE A 57 7.69 -1.64 3.32
N VAL A 58 6.90 -0.94 2.50
CA VAL A 58 5.67 -1.50 1.92
C VAL A 58 6.01 -2.61 0.92
N ASP A 59 6.98 -2.38 0.03
CA ASP A 59 7.42 -3.38 -0.95
C ASP A 59 7.93 -4.65 -0.25
N ASP A 60 8.79 -4.49 0.75
CA ASP A 60 9.32 -5.60 1.55
C ASP A 60 8.21 -6.36 2.30
N ALA A 61 7.21 -5.63 2.82
CA ALA A 61 6.06 -6.24 3.49
C ALA A 61 5.19 -7.04 2.52
N ILE A 62 4.99 -6.56 1.29
CA ILE A 62 4.26 -7.27 0.24
C ILE A 62 5.02 -8.54 -0.15
N ILE A 63 6.31 -8.41 -0.48
CA ILE A 63 7.17 -9.55 -0.87
C ILE A 63 7.21 -10.61 0.23
N GLY A 64 7.39 -10.19 1.49
CA GLY A 64 7.41 -11.10 2.65
C GLY A 64 6.08 -11.81 2.87
N THR A 65 4.96 -11.11 2.66
CA THR A 65 3.61 -11.69 2.79
C THR A 65 3.34 -12.69 1.66
N LEU A 66 3.64 -12.34 0.41
CA LEU A 66 3.46 -13.21 -0.75
C LEU A 66 4.30 -14.47 -0.66
N LYS A 67 5.57 -14.36 -0.25
CA LYS A 67 6.46 -15.51 -0.04
C LYS A 67 5.89 -16.54 0.94
N LYS A 68 5.08 -16.11 1.90
CA LYS A 68 4.44 -16.99 2.88
C LYS A 68 3.09 -17.52 2.41
N LEU A 69 2.41 -16.79 1.52
CA LEU A 69 1.07 -17.13 1.04
C LEU A 69 1.13 -18.14 -0.11
N ASP A 70 1.99 -17.91 -1.09
CA ASP A 70 2.12 -18.75 -2.29
C ASP A 70 3.52 -18.62 -2.92
N PRO A 71 4.27 -19.73 -3.13
CA PRO A 71 5.58 -19.71 -3.77
C PRO A 71 5.56 -19.26 -5.24
N HIS A 72 4.41 -19.24 -5.91
CA HIS A 72 4.28 -18.82 -7.30
C HIS A 72 3.89 -17.35 -7.46
N SER A 73 3.52 -16.67 -6.37
CA SER A 73 3.16 -15.27 -6.39
C SER A 73 4.39 -14.39 -6.18
N VAL A 74 4.68 -13.52 -7.14
CA VAL A 74 5.82 -12.58 -7.09
C VAL A 74 5.30 -11.15 -7.24
N TYR A 75 5.85 -10.24 -6.43
CA TYR A 75 5.66 -8.81 -6.59
C TYR A 75 6.86 -8.23 -7.34
N ILE A 76 6.59 -7.45 -8.38
CA ILE A 76 7.61 -6.77 -9.18
C ILE A 76 7.48 -5.28 -8.88
N THR A 77 8.56 -4.65 -8.41
CA THR A 77 8.55 -3.22 -8.08
C THR A 77 8.42 -2.37 -9.34
N LYS A 78 8.03 -1.10 -9.18
CA LYS A 78 7.91 -0.17 -10.31
C LYS A 78 9.25 0.00 -11.04
N GLU A 79 10.33 0.06 -10.30
CA GLU A 79 11.70 0.18 -10.78
C GLU A 79 12.10 -1.05 -11.59
N ASP A 80 11.78 -2.25 -11.09
CA ASP A 80 12.07 -3.51 -11.80
C ASP A 80 11.25 -3.63 -13.08
N VAL A 81 9.95 -3.29 -13.05
CA VAL A 81 9.11 -3.24 -14.26
C VAL A 81 9.72 -2.29 -15.29
N LYS A 82 10.17 -1.12 -14.86
CA LYS A 82 10.80 -0.15 -15.75
C LYS A 82 12.10 -0.70 -16.35
N ALA A 83 12.96 -1.31 -15.55
CA ALA A 83 14.21 -1.90 -16.02
C ALA A 83 13.97 -3.08 -16.99
N MET A 84 12.91 -3.86 -16.78
CA MET A 84 12.51 -4.94 -17.70
C MET A 84 11.95 -4.42 -19.02
N ASN A 85 11.26 -3.27 -19.00
CA ASN A 85 10.67 -2.67 -20.19
C ASN A 85 11.66 -1.80 -20.98
N GLU A 86 12.69 -1.24 -20.35
CA GLU A 86 13.72 -0.42 -21.00
C GLU A 86 14.36 -1.08 -22.24
N PRO A 87 14.79 -2.36 -22.21
CA PRO A 87 15.29 -3.03 -23.41
C PRO A 87 14.19 -3.39 -24.43
N LEU A 88 12.90 -3.39 -24.05
CA LEU A 88 11.77 -3.70 -24.94
C LEU A 88 11.28 -2.47 -25.70
N GLU A 89 11.34 -1.29 -25.07
CA GLU A 89 10.97 -0.01 -25.65
C GLU A 89 12.12 0.64 -26.42
N GLY A 90 13.37 0.32 -26.08
CA GLY A 90 14.52 0.65 -26.89
C GLY A 90 14.43 -0.05 -28.25
N ASN A 91 14.51 0.70 -29.35
CA ASN A 91 15.10 0.13 -30.55
C ASN A 91 16.44 -0.49 -30.10
N PHE A 92 16.70 -1.76 -30.40
CA PHE A 92 18.00 -2.37 -30.19
C PHE A 92 19.05 -1.53 -30.93
N GLU A 93 19.59 -0.50 -30.30
CA GLU A 93 20.67 0.32 -30.83
C GLU A 93 21.96 -0.40 -30.47
N GLY A 94 22.13 -1.56 -31.12
CA GLY A 94 23.37 -2.31 -31.11
C GLY A 94 24.16 -2.01 -32.38
N ILE A 95 25.48 -2.09 -32.30
CA ILE A 95 26.40 -2.15 -33.46
C ILE A 95 26.21 -3.42 -34.30
N GLY A 96 25.20 -4.25 -34.01
CA GLY A 96 24.96 -5.51 -34.70
C GLY A 96 26.02 -6.55 -34.41
N VAL A 97 26.36 -6.78 -33.14
CA VAL A 97 27.37 -7.78 -32.76
C VAL A 97 26.90 -8.69 -31.64
N GLU A 98 27.01 -9.99 -31.85
CA GLU A 98 26.92 -11.01 -30.82
C GLU A 98 28.27 -11.04 -30.07
N PHE A 99 28.23 -10.87 -28.75
CA PHE A 99 29.42 -10.92 -27.90
C PHE A 99 29.26 -11.95 -26.78
N ASN A 100 30.38 -12.48 -26.31
CA ASN A 100 30.47 -13.42 -25.20
C ASN A 100 31.54 -12.93 -24.19
N ILE A 101 31.38 -13.26 -22.92
CA ILE A 101 32.34 -12.93 -21.86
C ILE A 101 33.08 -14.20 -21.50
N LEU A 102 34.37 -14.25 -21.82
CA LEU A 102 35.25 -15.38 -21.49
C LEU A 102 36.47 -14.85 -20.73
N ASN A 103 36.76 -15.44 -19.57
CA ASN A 103 37.88 -15.03 -18.71
C ASN A 103 37.93 -13.52 -18.46
N ASP A 104 36.80 -12.93 -18.08
CA ASP A 104 36.69 -11.50 -17.76
C ASP A 104 37.01 -10.56 -18.94
N THR A 105 37.03 -11.09 -20.17
CA THR A 105 37.27 -10.33 -21.39
C THR A 105 36.07 -10.47 -22.34
N LEU A 106 35.61 -9.33 -22.84
CA LEU A 106 34.49 -9.26 -23.79
C LEU A 106 35.01 -9.57 -25.20
N ILE A 107 34.47 -10.60 -25.83
CA ILE A 107 34.86 -11.07 -27.16
C ILE A 107 33.68 -11.01 -28.12
N VAL A 108 33.90 -10.45 -29.31
CA VAL A 108 32.91 -10.44 -30.40
C VAL A 108 32.95 -11.80 -31.10
N VAL A 109 31.81 -12.49 -31.16
CA VAL A 109 31.67 -13.80 -31.78
C VAL A 109 31.31 -13.62 -33.25
N ASN A 110 30.26 -12.86 -33.55
CA ASN A 110 29.80 -12.61 -34.91
C ASN A 110 29.14 -11.23 -35.04
N PRO A 111 29.36 -10.50 -36.15
CA PRO A 111 28.47 -9.42 -36.56
C PRO A 111 27.20 -10.00 -37.22
N ILE A 112 26.05 -9.40 -36.95
CA ILE A 112 24.76 -9.67 -37.61
C ILE A 112 24.55 -8.77 -38.82
#